data_AF-A0A530JVX0-F1
#
_entry.id   AF-A0A530JVX0-F1
#
_cell.length_a   1.000
_cell.length_b   1.000
_cell.length_c   1.000
_cell.angle_alpha   90.00
_cell.angle_beta   90.00
_cell.angle_gamma   90.00
#
_symmetry.space_group_name_H-M   'P 1'
#
loop_
_entity.id
_entity.type
_entity.pdbx_description
1 polymer ?
#
loop_
_entity_poly.entity_id
_entity_poly.type
_entity_poly.pdbx_seq_one_letter_code
_entity_poly.pdbx_strand_id
1 'polypeptide(L)'
;AMPAADLTQRQIWWWATVAATAAGLGLIAFRKSLPLAILAVALIVTPHIVGAPQPGSYETAIPEGLHHQFVVAVTVTNLVFWVVLGAVVGVVRGRFTG
;
A
#
# COMPACT_ATOMS: atom_id res chain seq x y z
N ALA A 1 -14.05 1.88 19.53
CA ALA A 1 -13.36 1.42 18.29
C ALA A 1 -12.16 2.33 18.07
N MET A 2 -11.15 1.91 17.29
CA MET A 2 -10.06 2.83 16.94
C MET A 2 -10.63 4.02 16.16
N PRO A 3 -10.24 5.25 16.51
CA PRO A 3 -10.70 6.44 15.81
C PRO A 3 -10.25 6.40 14.35
N ALA A 4 -11.15 6.77 13.45
CA ALA A 4 -10.89 6.76 12.01
C ALA A 4 -11.46 8.02 11.38
N ALA A 5 -10.84 8.45 10.28
CA ALA A 5 -11.41 9.49 9.41
C ALA A 5 -12.73 9.03 8.78
N ASP A 6 -13.46 9.99 8.23
CA ASP A 6 -14.69 9.73 7.49
C ASP A 6 -14.49 8.64 6.42
N LEU A 7 -15.45 7.72 6.34
CA LEU A 7 -15.35 6.56 5.46
C LEU A 7 -15.30 6.96 3.99
N THR A 8 -16.12 7.93 3.58
CA THR A 8 -16.19 8.39 2.19
C THR A 8 -14.87 9.01 1.77
N GLN A 9 -14.29 9.86 2.64
CA GLN A 9 -12.96 10.44 2.40
C GLN A 9 -11.89 9.36 2.24
N ARG A 10 -11.88 8.33 3.09
CA ARG A 10 -10.94 7.21 2.99
C ARG A 10 -11.13 6.41 1.70
N GLN A 11 -12.36 6.17 1.28
CA GLN A 11 -12.66 5.44 0.04
C GLN A 11 -12.19 6.20 -1.20
N ILE A 12 -12.43 7.52 -1.24
CA ILE A 12 -11.94 8.38 -2.32
C ILE A 12 -10.41 8.33 -2.37
N TRP A 13 -9.74 8.51 -1.23
CA TRP A 13 -8.29 8.44 -1.15
C TRP A 13 -7.75 7.07 -1.58
N TRP A 14 -8.40 5.99 -1.14
CA TRP A 14 -8.00 4.62 -1.49
C TRP A 14 -8.08 4.38 -3.00
N TRP A 15 -9.21 4.72 -3.63
CA TRP A 15 -9.38 4.56 -5.07
C TRP A 15 -8.39 5.43 -5.87
N ALA A 16 -8.16 6.67 -5.44
CA ALA A 16 -7.17 7.54 -6.06
C ALA A 16 -5.76 6.96 -5.98
N THR A 17 -5.39 6.40 -4.82
CA THR A 17 -4.07 5.77 -4.59
C THR A 17 -3.90 4.52 -5.46
N VAL A 18 -4.93 3.68 -5.54
CA VAL A 18 -4.95 2.48 -6.38
C VAL A 18 -4.79 2.85 -7.85
N ALA A 19 -5.58 3.80 -8.34
CA ALA A 19 -5.52 4.25 -9.72
C ALA A 19 -4.14 4.85 -10.08
N ALA A 20 -3.61 5.72 -9.21
CA ALA A 20 -2.30 6.34 -9.41
C ALA A 20 -1.16 5.30 -9.43
N THR A 21 -1.19 4.34 -8.51
CA THR A 21 -0.18 3.27 -8.43
C THR A 21 -0.26 2.33 -9.63
N ALA A 22 -1.47 1.91 -10.01
CA ALA A 22 -1.66 1.05 -11.19
C ALA A 22 -1.19 1.74 -12.47
N ALA A 23 -1.52 3.03 -12.65
CA ALA A 23 -1.07 3.81 -13.80
C ALA A 23 0.46 3.97 -13.80
N GLY A 24 1.07 4.29 -12.65
CA GLY A 24 2.53 4.42 -12.52
C GLY A 24 3.27 3.12 -12.81
N LEU A 25 2.85 2.00 -12.21
CA LEU A 25 3.44 0.69 -12.48
C LEU A 25 3.24 0.26 -13.94
N GLY A 26 2.07 0.53 -14.52
CA GLY A 26 1.80 0.27 -15.94
C GLY A 26 2.72 1.07 -16.86
N LEU A 27 2.96 2.35 -16.58
CA LEU A 27 3.90 3.17 -17.34
C LEU A 27 5.33 2.60 -17.25
N ILE A 28 5.79 2.18 -16.07
CA ILE A 28 7.12 1.58 -15.88
C ILE A 28 7.25 0.24 -16.59
N ALA A 29 6.22 -0.61 -16.53
CA ALA A 29 6.26 -1.96 -17.09
C ALA A 29 6.19 -1.98 -18.62
N PHE A 30 5.40 -1.09 -19.23
CA PHE A 30 5.09 -1.13 -20.67
C PHE A 30 5.78 -0.05 -21.51
N ARG A 31 6.43 0.96 -20.92
CA ARG A 31 7.05 2.07 -21.65
C ARG A 31 8.54 2.16 -21.36
N LYS A 32 9.34 2.44 -22.40
CA LYS A 32 10.79 2.64 -22.31
C LYS A 32 11.17 4.10 -22.59
N SER A 33 10.53 5.06 -21.92
CA SER A 33 10.88 6.48 -22.08
C SER A 33 11.09 7.18 -20.75
N LEU A 34 12.18 7.94 -20.65
CA LEU A 34 12.56 8.66 -19.44
C LEU A 34 11.48 9.65 -18.96
N PRO A 35 10.83 10.44 -19.83
CA PRO A 35 9.76 11.34 -19.39
C PRO A 35 8.56 10.59 -18.78
N LEU A 36 8.18 9.43 -19.34
CA LEU A 36 7.08 8.63 -18.79
C LEU A 36 7.47 7.93 -17.48
N ALA A 37 8.75 7.59 -17.31
CA ALA A 37 9.25 7.08 -16.03
C ALA A 37 9.18 8.14 -14.92
N ILE A 38 9.51 9.40 -15.23
CA ILE A 38 9.37 10.51 -14.27
C ILE A 38 7.89 10.71 -13.90
N LEU A 39 6.99 10.70 -14.90
CA LEU A 39 5.55 10.79 -14.65
C LEU A 39 5.06 9.62 -13.78
N ALA A 40 5.52 8.41 -14.04
CA ALA A 40 5.16 7.23 -13.26
C ALA A 40 5.58 7.35 -11.79
N VAL A 41 6.81 7.81 -11.53
CA VAL A 41 7.29 8.07 -10.17
C VAL A 41 6.44 9.16 -9.52
N ALA A 42 6.15 10.25 -10.22
CA ALA A 42 5.28 11.31 -9.71
C ALA A 42 3.89 10.77 -9.33
N LEU A 43 3.28 9.94 -10.17
CA LEU A 43 1.98 9.30 -9.88
C LEU A 43 2.04 8.42 -8.63
N ILE A 44 3.09 7.61 -8.47
CA ILE A 44 3.25 6.74 -7.30
C ILE A 44 3.48 7.56 -6.01
N VAL A 45 4.22 8.66 -6.10
CA VAL A 45 4.55 9.50 -4.93
C VAL A 45 3.39 10.41 -4.52
N THR A 46 2.55 10.86 -5.47
CA THR A 46 1.48 11.85 -5.20
C THR A 46 0.58 11.49 -4.00
N PRO A 47 0.04 10.26 -3.87
CA PRO A 47 -0.81 9.91 -2.72
C PRO A 47 -0.09 9.98 -1.37
N HIS A 48 1.24 9.79 -1.36
CA HIS A 48 2.06 9.85 -0.16
C HIS A 48 2.28 11.29 0.31
N ILE A 49 2.35 12.25 -0.63
CA ILE A 49 2.45 13.69 -0.32
C ILE A 49 1.12 14.21 0.23
N VAL A 50 0.00 13.81 -0.39
CA VAL A 50 -1.34 14.21 0.07
C VAL A 50 -1.66 13.60 1.44
N GLY A 51 -1.21 12.36 1.67
CA GLY A 51 -1.45 11.64 2.91
C GLY A 51 -2.88 11.08 3.00
N ALA A 52 -3.03 10.00 3.75
CA ALA A 52 -4.35 9.42 4.02
C ALA A 52 -5.17 10.33 4.95
N PRO A 53 -6.50 10.40 4.80
CA PRO A 53 -7.37 11.09 5.75
C PRO A 53 -7.15 10.60 7.18
N GLN A 54 -6.87 11.53 8.09
CA GLN A 54 -6.60 11.26 9.50
C GLN A 54 -7.85 11.50 10.36
N PRO A 55 -8.01 10.79 11.49
CA PRO A 55 -9.09 11.06 12.42
C PRO A 55 -8.92 12.43 13.09
N GLY A 56 -10.03 13.04 13.50
CA GLY A 56 -10.01 14.32 14.23
C GLY A 56 -9.44 14.22 15.66
N SER A 57 -9.46 13.02 16.25
CA SER A 57 -8.83 12.73 17.54
C SER A 57 -8.23 11.32 17.54
N TYR A 58 -7.19 11.10 18.36
CA TYR A 58 -6.55 9.80 18.54
C TYR A 58 -6.94 9.15 19.88
N GLU A 59 -7.84 9.77 20.63
CA GLU A 59 -8.32 9.24 21.90
C GLU A 59 -9.06 7.92 21.66
N THR A 60 -8.70 6.92 22.45
CA THR A 60 -9.29 5.60 22.37
C THR A 60 -9.34 4.99 23.76
N ALA A 61 -10.44 4.30 24.06
CA ALA A 61 -10.59 3.51 25.28
C ALA A 61 -9.88 2.15 25.20
N ILE A 62 -9.24 1.84 24.06
CA ILE A 62 -8.56 0.57 23.83
C ILE A 62 -7.23 0.57 24.59
N PRO A 63 -6.99 -0.43 25.47
CA PRO A 63 -5.70 -0.56 26.15
C PRO A 63 -4.53 -0.61 25.19
N GLU A 64 -3.45 0.11 25.52
CA GLU A 64 -2.24 0.20 24.70
C GLU A 64 -1.62 -1.18 24.39
N GLY A 65 -1.67 -2.12 25.34
CA GLY A 65 -1.12 -3.46 25.17
C GLY A 65 -1.82 -4.24 24.05
N LEU A 66 -3.15 -4.10 23.92
CA LEU A 66 -3.91 -4.74 22.85
C LEU A 66 -3.62 -4.11 21.49
N HIS A 67 -3.51 -2.78 21.44
CA HIS A 67 -3.11 -2.08 20.22
C HIS A 67 -1.72 -2.52 19.76
N HIS A 68 -0.75 -2.59 20.67
CA HIS A 68 0.61 -3.02 20.34
C HIS A 68 0.67 -4.47 19.86
N GLN A 69 -0.04 -5.39 20.55
CA GLN A 69 -0.13 -6.79 20.12
C GLN A 69 -0.71 -6.91 18.70
N PHE A 70 -1.76 -6.16 18.38
CA PHE A 70 -2.34 -6.13 17.04
C PHE A 70 -1.34 -5.62 16.00
N VAL A 71 -0.63 -4.51 16.27
CA VAL A 71 0.38 -3.94 15.37
C VAL A 71 1.50 -4.96 15.09
N VAL A 72 2.01 -5.63 16.13
CA VAL A 72 3.04 -6.65 15.98
C VAL A 72 2.52 -7.82 15.17
N ALA A 73 1.34 -8.36 15.52
CA ALA A 73 0.74 -9.49 14.83
C ALA A 73 0.55 -9.20 13.34
N VAL A 74 -0.13 -8.10 12.98
CA VAL A 74 -0.40 -7.72 11.58
C VAL A 74 0.89 -7.49 10.80
N THR A 75 1.87 -6.81 11.40
CA THR A 75 3.16 -6.54 10.75
C THR A 75 3.89 -7.84 10.43
N VAL A 76 4.00 -8.74 11.41
CA VAL A 76 4.68 -10.03 11.23
C VAL A 76 3.94 -10.93 10.24
N THR A 77 2.61 -11.02 10.32
CA THR A 77 1.83 -11.85 9.39
C THR A 77 1.92 -11.33 7.96
N ASN A 78 1.89 -10.00 7.76
CA ASN A 78 2.04 -9.41 6.44
C ASN A 78 3.44 -9.65 5.88
N LEU A 79 4.48 -9.49 6.70
CA LEU A 79 5.85 -9.78 6.30
C LEU A 79 5.99 -11.23 5.81
N VAL A 80 5.52 -12.19 6.62
CA VAL A 80 5.55 -13.62 6.27
C VAL A 80 4.77 -13.88 4.98
N PHE A 81 3.56 -13.33 4.87
CA PHE A 81 2.72 -13.48 3.68
C PHE A 81 3.44 -13.01 2.41
N TRP A 82 4.00 -11.80 2.42
CA TRP A 82 4.65 -11.22 1.24
C TRP A 82 5.95 -11.93 0.87
N VAL A 83 6.73 -12.38 1.85
CA VAL A 83 7.94 -13.17 1.61
C VAL A 83 7.59 -14.51 0.96
N VAL A 84 6.59 -15.21 1.50
CA VAL A 84 6.14 -16.49 0.95
C VAL A 84 5.57 -16.30 -0.45
N LEU A 85 4.71 -15.31 -0.67
CA LEU A 85 4.12 -15.02 -1.98
C LEU A 85 5.21 -14.70 -3.01
N GLY A 86 6.17 -13.83 -2.66
CA GLY A 86 7.29 -13.48 -3.53
C GLY A 86 8.18 -14.68 -3.87
N ALA A 87 8.51 -15.52 -2.89
CA ALA A 87 9.30 -16.73 -3.09
C ALA A 87 8.58 -17.75 -3.99
N VAL A 88 7.29 -18.00 -3.75
CA VAL A 88 6.47 -18.91 -4.55
C VAL A 88 6.39 -18.42 -5.99
N VAL A 89 6.06 -17.15 -6.22
CA VAL A 89 5.99 -16.57 -7.57
C VAL A 89 7.36 -16.64 -8.27
N GLY A 90 8.45 -16.38 -7.55
CA GLY A 90 9.81 -16.48 -8.07
C GLY A 90 10.16 -17.89 -8.55
N VAL A 91 9.90 -18.91 -7.72
CA VAL A 91 10.15 -20.33 -8.05
C VAL A 91 9.26 -20.80 -9.19
N VAL A 92 7.97 -20.46 -9.16
CA VAL A 92 7.01 -20.82 -10.19
C VAL A 92 7.41 -20.22 -11.54
N ARG A 93 7.68 -18.91 -11.59
CA ARG A 93 8.10 -18.23 -12.83
C ARG A 93 9.37 -18.87 -13.40
N GLY A 94 10.37 -19.14 -12.57
CA GLY A 94 11.63 -19.77 -13.00
C GLY A 94 11.46 -21.17 -13.61
N ARG A 95 10.38 -21.89 -13.27
CA ARG A 95 10.05 -23.20 -13.86
C ARG A 95 9.26 -23.13 -15.16
N PHE A 96 8.50 -22.06 -15.38
CA PHE A 96 7.64 -21.90 -16.56
C PHE A 96 8.26 -21.06 -17.67
N THR A 97 9.23 -20.18 -17.37
CA THR A 97 9.93 -19.34 -18.35
C THR A 97 11.39 -19.77 -18.56
N GLY A 98 11.78 -20.96 -18.08
CA GLY A 98 13.10 -21.57 -18.24
C GLY A 98 13.07 -22.74 -19.21
#